data_AF-A0A2M7IRJ6-F1
#
_entry.id   AF-A0A2M7IRJ6-F1
#
_cell.length_a   1.000
_cell.length_b   1.000
_cell.length_c   1.000
_cell.angle_alpha   90.00
_cell.angle_beta   90.00
_cell.angle_gamma   90.00
#
_symmetry.space_group_name_H-M   'P 1'
#
loop_
_entity.id
_entity.type
_entity.pdbx_description
1 polymer ?
#
loop_
_entity_poly.entity_id
_entity_poly.type
_entity_poly.pdbx_seq_one_letter_code
_entity_poly.pdbx_strand_id
1 'polypeptide(L)' 'MSWFKRSKKNFSDDTQKIDLPDGMWMKCPDCDEIIHKKQLENNFWTCVKCSYHFRIGSAEYIKVILDEGSFKEMNKK' A
#
# COMPACT_ATOMS: atom_id res chain seq x y z
N MET A 1 47.27 -6.30 -28.36
CA MET A 1 46.08 -6.47 -29.22
C MET A 1 44.84 -5.97 -28.51
N SER A 2 44.50 -4.69 -28.72
CA SER A 2 43.32 -4.02 -28.13
C SER A 2 42.03 -4.39 -28.87
N TRP A 3 41.68 -5.68 -28.87
CA TRP A 3 40.54 -6.22 -29.63
C TRP A 3 39.24 -6.28 -28.83
N PHE A 4 39.28 -6.16 -27.50
CA PHE A 4 38.08 -6.28 -26.65
C PHE A 4 37.80 -5.00 -25.84
N LYS A 5 37.71 -3.86 -26.53
CA LYS A 5 37.13 -2.64 -25.93
C LYS A 5 35.83 -2.30 -26.66
N ARG A 6 34.69 -2.55 -26.00
CA ARG A 6 33.38 -2.02 -26.42
C ARG A 6 33.47 -0.49 -26.41
N SER A 7 33.23 0.17 -27.55
CA SER A 7 33.55 1.59 -27.72
C SER A 7 32.46 2.59 -27.32
N LYS A 8 31.21 2.18 -27.04
CA LYS A 8 30.16 3.09 -26.56
C LYS A 8 29.16 2.37 -25.64
N LYS A 9 28.89 2.94 -24.45
CA LYS A 9 27.69 2.61 -23.67
C LYS A 9 26.51 3.31 -24.35
N ASN A 10 25.60 2.56 -24.95
CA ASN A 10 24.39 3.08 -25.62
C ASN A 10 23.17 3.16 -24.68
N PHE A 11 23.38 3.18 -23.37
CA PHE A 11 22.28 3.27 -22.40
C PHE A 11 22.38 4.62 -21.71
N SER A 12 21.45 5.51 -22.04
CA SER A 12 21.12 6.64 -21.19
C SER A 12 20.48 6.07 -19.92
N ASP A 13 21.16 6.21 -18.78
CA ASP A 13 20.63 5.92 -17.44
C ASP A 13 19.54 6.93 -17.04
N ASP A 14 18.56 7.19 -17.90
CA ASP A 14 17.43 8.08 -17.64
C ASP A 14 16.10 7.40 -17.95
N THR A 15 15.99 6.12 -17.61
CA THR A 15 14.68 5.59 -17.22
C THR A 15 14.39 6.13 -15.83
N GLN A 16 13.83 7.34 -15.78
CA GLN A 16 13.06 7.79 -14.62
C GLN A 16 12.07 6.66 -14.32
N LYS A 17 12.35 5.91 -13.26
CA LYS A 17 11.39 4.95 -12.73
C LYS A 17 10.17 5.80 -12.41
N ILE A 18 9.12 5.60 -13.18
CA ILE A 18 7.83 6.19 -12.86
C ILE A 18 7.51 5.62 -11.48
N ASP A 19 7.62 6.44 -10.45
CA ASP A 19 7.17 6.09 -9.11
C ASP A 19 5.65 6.02 -9.20
N LEU A 20 5.12 4.88 -9.67
CA LEU A 20 3.71 4.59 -9.56
C LEU A 20 3.35 4.70 -8.08
N PRO A 21 2.18 5.26 -7.73
CA PRO A 21 1.75 5.36 -6.34
C PRO A 21 1.53 3.94 -5.80
N ASP A 22 2.57 3.38 -5.21
CA ASP A 22 2.54 2.11 -4.49
C ASP A 22 1.48 2.21 -3.38
N GLY A 23 0.58 1.24 -3.31
CA GLY A 23 -0.40 1.12 -2.23
C GLY A 23 -1.86 1.42 -2.58
N MET A 24 -2.22 1.59 -3.86
CA MET A 24 -3.64 1.66 -4.25
C MET A 24 -4.34 0.29 -4.25
N TRP A 25 -3.58 -0.80 -4.38
CA TRP A 25 -4.10 -2.16 -4.47
C TRP A 25 -3.56 -3.00 -3.32
N MET A 26 -4.43 -3.79 -2.70
CA MET A 26 -4.06 -4.79 -1.70
C MET A 26 -4.61 -6.16 -2.09
N LYS A 27 -3.78 -7.18 -1.89
CA LYS A 27 -4.16 -8.57 -2.09
C LYS A 27 -4.75 -9.14 -0.79
N CYS A 28 -5.91 -9.78 -0.87
CA CYS A 28 -6.47 -10.50 0.28
C CYS A 28 -5.65 -11.76 0.56
N PRO A 29 -5.22 -12.01 1.82
CA PRO A 29 -4.44 -13.20 2.16
C PRO A 29 -5.26 -14.50 2.19
N ASP A 30 -6.59 -14.40 2.20
CA ASP A 30 -7.50 -15.55 2.33
C ASP A 30 -8.09 -16.00 0.97
N CYS A 31 -8.59 -15.05 0.16
CA CYS A 31 -9.20 -15.36 -1.14
C CYS A 31 -8.36 -14.93 -2.35
N ASP A 32 -7.14 -14.43 -2.13
CA ASP A 32 -6.21 -13.93 -3.17
C ASP A 32 -6.72 -12.80 -4.06
N GLU A 33 -7.90 -12.25 -3.78
CA GLU A 33 -8.51 -11.15 -4.55
C GLU A 33 -7.68 -9.86 -4.44
N ILE A 34 -7.52 -9.17 -5.56
CA ILE A 34 -6.91 -7.84 -5.61
C ILE A 34 -8.01 -6.79 -5.40
N ILE A 35 -7.93 -6.06 -4.30
CA ILE A 35 -8.94 -5.09 -3.87
C ILE A 35 -8.32 -3.70 -3.82
N HIS A 36 -9.08 -2.70 -4.25
CA HIS A 36 -8.65 -1.31 -4.16
C HIS A 36 -8.69 -0.82 -2.69
N LYS A 37 -7.66 -0.09 -2.24
CA LYS A 37 -7.54 0.34 -0.84
C LYS A 37 -8.73 1.19 -0.37
N LYS A 38 -9.24 2.10 -1.20
CA LYS A 38 -10.46 2.89 -0.88
C LYS A 38 -11.68 1.99 -0.65
N GLN A 39 -11.79 0.88 -1.37
CA GLN A 39 -12.91 -0.05 -1.19
C GLN A 39 -12.78 -0.80 0.14
N LEU A 40 -11.56 -1.13 0.56
CA LEU A 40 -11.30 -1.70 1.88
C LEU A 40 -11.60 -0.69 3.00
N GLU A 41 -11.16 0.56 2.88
CA GLU A 41 -11.43 1.61 3.86
C GLU A 41 -12.94 1.85 4.03
N ASN A 42 -13.70 1.90 2.93
CA ASN A 42 -15.16 2.04 2.96
C ASN A 42 -15.87 0.83 3.59
N ASN A 43 -15.27 -0.36 3.52
CA ASN A 43 -15.80 -1.59 4.10
C ASN A 43 -15.15 -1.92 5.45
N PHE A 44 -14.65 -0.93 6.18
CA PHE A 44 -14.03 -1.10 7.50
C PHE A 44 -12.94 -2.17 7.54
N TRP A 45 -12.13 -2.26 6.47
CA TRP A 45 -11.05 -3.22 6.32
C TRP A 45 -11.50 -4.68 6.36
N THR A 46 -12.68 -4.96 5.82
CA THR A 46 -13.16 -6.32 5.56
C THR A 46 -13.19 -6.61 4.05
N CYS A 47 -12.81 -7.83 3.69
CA CYS A 47 -12.85 -8.29 2.30
C CYS A 47 -14.31 -8.48 1.85
N VAL A 48 -14.68 -7.85 0.73
CA VAL A 48 -16.05 -7.94 0.17
C VAL A 48 -16.41 -9.35 -0.30
N LYS A 49 -15.41 -10.16 -0.69
CA LYS A 49 -15.65 -11.52 -1.21
C LYS A 49 -15.73 -12.59 -0.12
N CYS A 50 -14.75 -12.64 0.78
CA CYS A 50 -14.63 -13.71 1.77
C CYS A 50 -14.89 -13.27 3.21
N SER A 51 -15.21 -12.00 3.46
CA SER A 51 -15.41 -11.44 4.82
C SER A 51 -14.18 -11.55 5.75
N TYR A 52 -12.99 -11.76 5.17
CA TYR A 52 -11.73 -11.71 5.92
C TYR A 52 -11.48 -10.31 6.48
N HIS A 53 -11.10 -10.24 7.76
CA HIS A 53 -10.79 -9.00 8.44
C HIS A 53 -9.28 -8.72 8.34
N PHE A 54 -8.92 -7.59 7.72
CA PHE A 54 -7.53 -7.20 7.60
C PHE A 54 -7.01 -6.64 8.92
N ARG A 55 -5.72 -6.86 9.18
CA ARG A 55 -5.04 -6.24 10.32
C ARG A 55 -4.79 -4.77 10.01
N ILE A 56 -5.32 -3.89 10.85
CA ILE A 56 -5.14 -2.44 10.74
C ILE A 56 -4.38 -1.86 11.93
N GLY A 57 -3.85 -0.66 11.74
CA GLY A 57 -3.19 0.09 12.80
C GLY A 57 -4.18 0.58 13.85
N SER A 58 -3.65 1.03 14.98
CA SER A 58 -4.46 1.56 16.08
C SER A 58 -5.21 2.82 15.65
N ALA A 59 -4.62 3.69 14.83
CA ALA A 59 -5.23 4.93 14.39
C ALA A 59 -6.48 4.69 13.53
N GLU A 60 -6.42 3.73 12.60
CA GLU A 60 -7.57 3.34 11.79
C GLU A 60 -8.64 2.69 12.66
N TYR A 61 -8.26 1.80 13.58
CA TYR A 61 -9.21 1.10 14.44
C TYR A 61 -9.99 2.06 15.36
N ILE A 62 -9.30 3.06 15.90
CA ILE A 62 -9.91 4.13 16.71
C ILE A 62 -10.98 4.89 15.91
N LYS A 63 -10.71 5.21 14.63
CA LYS A 63 -11.68 5.91 13.77
C LYS A 63 -12.92 5.07 13.44
N VAL A 64 -12.82 3.75 13.47
CA VAL A 64 -13.95 2.84 13.21
C VAL A 64 -14.84 2.71 14.45
N ILE A 65 -14.25 2.74 15.65
CA ILE A 65 -14.97 2.45 16.90
C ILE A 65 -15.50 3.70 17.58
N LEU A 66 -14.75 4.80 17.53
CA LEU A 66 -15.09 6.03 18.25
C LEU A 66 -15.72 7.05 17.32
N ASP A 67 -16.62 7.86 17.88
CA ASP A 67 -17.25 8.96 17.17
C ASP A 67 -16.21 10.00 16.74
N GLU A 68 -16.47 10.66 15.61
CA GLU A 68 -15.60 11.69 15.06
C GLU A 68 -15.34 12.81 16.09
N GLY A 69 -14.06 13.12 16.31
CA GLY A 69 -13.64 14.18 17.23
C GLY A 69 -13.72 13.85 18.73
N SER A 70 -14.23 12.66 19.10
CA SER A 70 -14.32 12.24 20.51
C SER A 70 -12.97 11.74 21.08
N PHE A 71 -12.07 11.26 20.23
CA PHE A 71 -10.81 10.69 20.67
C PHE A 71 -9.80 11.76 21.11
N LYS A 72 -9.37 11.67 22.37
CA LYS A 72 -8.27 12.48 22.92
C LYS A 72 -7.18 11.56 23.46
N GLU A 73 -6.01 11.59 22.83
CA GLU A 73 -4.85 10.81 23.28
C GLU A 73 -4.37 11.32 24.66
N MET A 74 -4.29 10.41 25.64
CA MET A 74 -3.98 10.77 27.03
C MET A 74 -2.49 10.68 27.37
N ASN A 75 -1.72 9.84 26.67
CA ASN A 75 -0.30 9.60 26.95
C ASN A 75 0.47 9.53 25.63
N LYS A 76 0.88 10.69 25.11
CA LYS A 76 1.79 10.77 23.97
C LYS A 76 3.23 10.65 24.48
N LYS A 77 3.93 9.59 24.06
CA LYS A 77 5.35 9.39 24.37
C LYS A 77 6.24 10.29 23.54
#